data_AF-A0A2A4FMW1-F1
#
_entry.id   AF-A0A2A4FMW1-F1
#
_cell.length_a   1.000
_cell.length_b   1.000
_cell.length_c   1.000
_cell.angle_alpha   90.00
_cell.angle_beta   90.00
_cell.angle_gamma   90.00
#
_symmetry.space_group_name_H-M   'P 1'
#
loop_
_entity.id
_entity.type
_entity.pdbx_description
1 polymer ?
#
loop_
_entity_poly.entity_id
_entity_poly.type
_entity_poly.pdbx_seq_one_letter_code
_entity_poly.pdbx_strand_id
1 'polypeptide(L)'
;MKDFGRDFKGKYGHPDITVSMDDDLEFGAQAILNYFEDQICRGVVFEEGETVQIGWLIVMLKSGNNEKLEVWEPEFSTIPISWIRGANTTYRHLIVQKELCTQLEVEPEYPSLRQAALVSSEFTVQNDFSMIREAEDASNSGWVLTSGRNVNAGLEFRSLFEMAIKCRKIIPFLALPSGASVKFSGDEVVVGINGKVVSSTANDFVKKISQVY
;
A
#
# COMPACT_ATOMS: atom_id res chain seq x y z
N MET A 1 9.82 -17.30 9.43
CA MET A 1 10.36 -15.94 9.24
C MET A 1 11.87 -16.03 9.27
N LYS A 2 12.49 -15.56 8.19
CA LYS A 2 13.93 -15.57 7.97
C LYS A 2 14.40 -14.14 7.79
N ASP A 3 15.58 -13.85 8.32
CA ASP A 3 16.22 -12.56 8.18
C ASP A 3 17.10 -12.54 6.93
N PHE A 4 16.92 -11.50 6.12
CA PHE A 4 17.70 -11.23 4.94
C PHE A 4 18.38 -9.87 5.12
N GLY A 5 19.68 -9.81 4.88
CA GLY A 5 20.43 -8.56 4.98
C GLY A 5 21.43 -8.43 3.85
N ARG A 6 21.95 -7.21 3.68
CA ARG A 6 23.04 -6.89 2.75
C ARG A 6 24.11 -6.11 3.51
N ASP A 7 25.37 -6.35 3.14
CA ASP A 7 26.54 -5.63 3.68
C ASP A 7 26.62 -4.24 3.05
N PHE A 8 25.90 -3.29 3.65
CA PHE A 8 25.96 -1.88 3.28
C PHE A 8 27.12 -1.17 3.97
N LYS A 9 27.56 -1.67 5.13
CA LYS A 9 28.66 -1.08 5.89
C LYS A 9 29.97 -1.19 5.13
N GLY A 10 30.30 -2.37 4.63
CA GLY A 10 31.50 -2.60 3.84
C GLY A 10 31.47 -1.90 2.49
N LYS A 11 30.29 -1.76 1.88
CA LYS A 11 30.15 -1.24 0.50
C LYS A 11 29.98 0.28 0.43
N TYR A 12 29.30 0.88 1.39
CA TYR A 12 28.88 2.29 1.36
C TYR A 12 29.17 3.05 2.65
N GLY A 13 29.72 2.41 3.69
CA GLY A 13 29.90 3.02 5.01
C GLY A 13 28.57 3.29 5.74
N HIS A 14 27.49 2.61 5.33
CA HIS A 14 26.14 2.77 5.85
C HIS A 14 25.77 1.59 6.78
N PRO A 15 25.00 1.77 7.87
CA PRO A 15 24.51 0.65 8.68
C PRO A 15 23.85 -0.45 7.84
N ASP A 16 24.14 -1.72 8.11
CA ASP A 16 23.48 -2.82 7.39
C ASP A 16 21.98 -2.81 7.69
N ILE A 17 21.15 -3.08 6.68
CA ILE A 17 19.70 -3.17 6.84
C ILE A 17 19.30 -4.64 6.74
N THR A 18 18.42 -5.06 7.66
CA THR A 18 17.87 -6.40 7.73
C THR A 18 16.35 -6.36 7.55
N VAL A 19 15.85 -7.22 6.68
CA VAL A 19 14.42 -7.39 6.38
C VAL A 19 14.03 -8.81 6.77
N SER A 20 13.07 -8.93 7.69
CA SER A 20 12.51 -10.22 8.07
C SER A 20 11.28 -10.53 7.20
N MET A 21 11.23 -11.71 6.59
CA MET A 21 10.11 -12.14 5.73
C MET A 21 9.75 -13.60 6.01
N ASP A 22 8.56 -14.00 5.59
CA ASP A 22 8.17 -15.40 5.50
C ASP A 22 9.07 -16.15 4.49
N ASP A 23 9.24 -17.46 4.68
CA ASP A 23 10.24 -18.24 3.94
C ASP A 23 9.93 -18.29 2.43
N ASP A 24 8.67 -18.16 2.04
CA ASP A 24 8.19 -18.10 0.65
C ASP A 24 8.33 -16.69 0.01
N LEU A 25 8.79 -15.69 0.77
CA LEU A 25 8.90 -14.29 0.35
C LEU A 25 10.35 -13.79 0.27
N GLU A 26 11.33 -14.68 0.06
CA GLU A 26 12.74 -14.31 -0.13
C GLU A 26 12.94 -13.28 -1.26
N PHE A 27 12.25 -13.44 -2.40
CA PHE A 27 12.29 -12.45 -3.49
C PHE A 27 11.79 -11.07 -3.05
N GLY A 28 10.81 -11.04 -2.15
CA GLY A 28 10.31 -9.79 -1.56
C GLY A 28 11.34 -9.13 -0.67
N ALA A 29 12.07 -9.90 0.14
CA ALA A 29 13.16 -9.38 0.95
C ALA A 29 14.23 -8.71 0.07
N GLN A 30 14.62 -9.36 -1.03
CA GLN A 30 15.59 -8.80 -1.99
C GLN A 30 15.06 -7.53 -2.67
N ALA A 31 13.78 -7.48 -3.06
CA ALA A 31 13.19 -6.28 -3.65
C ALA A 31 13.23 -5.07 -2.69
N ILE A 32 12.94 -5.28 -1.41
CA ILE A 32 13.02 -4.24 -0.38
C ILE A 32 14.47 -3.81 -0.14
N LEU A 33 15.41 -4.76 -0.01
CA LEU A 33 16.83 -4.44 0.15
C LEU A 33 17.41 -3.68 -1.06
N ASN A 34 17.00 -4.04 -2.28
CA ASN A 34 17.39 -3.32 -3.50
C ASN A 34 16.88 -1.87 -3.51
N TYR A 35 15.67 -1.63 -2.99
CA TYR A 35 15.15 -0.28 -2.84
C TYR A 35 16.05 0.56 -1.91
N PHE A 36 16.41 0.02 -0.74
CA PHE A 36 17.34 0.71 0.16
C PHE A 36 18.72 0.92 -0.47
N GLU A 37 19.27 -0.08 -1.16
CA GLU A 37 20.58 0.07 -1.82
C GLU A 37 20.57 1.18 -2.88
N ASP A 38 19.51 1.30 -3.69
CA ASP A 38 19.38 2.35 -4.70
C ASP A 38 19.36 3.75 -4.07
N GLN A 39 18.77 3.90 -2.88
CA GLN A 39 18.78 5.18 -2.15
C GLN A 39 20.15 5.45 -1.51
N ILE A 40 20.76 4.44 -0.88
CA ILE A 40 22.09 4.56 -0.25
C ILE A 40 23.15 4.91 -1.30
N CYS A 41 23.10 4.31 -2.49
CA CYS A 41 24.07 4.60 -3.55
C CYS A 41 23.95 6.03 -4.09
N ARG A 42 22.80 6.69 -3.89
CA ARG A 42 22.57 8.11 -4.19
C ARG A 42 22.93 9.04 -3.02
N GLY A 43 23.46 8.49 -1.93
CA GLY A 43 23.94 9.25 -0.77
C GLY A 43 22.92 9.40 0.36
N VAL A 44 21.79 8.68 0.33
CA VAL A 44 20.86 8.65 1.46
C VAL A 44 21.49 7.89 2.61
N VAL A 45 21.44 8.48 3.81
CA VAL A 45 21.84 7.83 5.06
C VAL A 45 20.59 7.63 5.88
N PHE A 46 20.27 6.37 6.15
CA PHE A 46 19.13 5.99 6.96
C PHE A 46 19.52 5.86 8.42
N GLU A 47 18.63 6.31 9.29
CA GLU A 47 18.83 6.30 10.74
C GLU A 47 17.74 5.53 11.49
N GLU A 48 18.01 5.18 12.75
CA GLU A 48 17.01 4.62 13.63
C GLU A 48 15.85 5.60 13.85
N GLY A 49 14.62 5.08 13.84
CA GLY A 49 13.39 5.86 14.03
C GLY A 49 12.87 6.49 12.76
N GLU A 50 13.62 6.46 11.66
CA GLU A 50 13.19 6.98 10.37
C GLU A 50 12.06 6.13 9.77
N THR A 51 11.14 6.80 9.09
CA THR A 51 10.09 6.14 8.30
C THR A 51 10.33 6.34 6.82
N VAL A 52 10.30 5.25 6.06
CA VAL A 52 10.57 5.25 4.62
C VAL A 52 9.34 4.76 3.87
N GLN A 53 8.87 5.51 2.88
CA GLN A 53 7.74 5.09 2.05
C GLN A 53 8.18 4.02 1.05
N ILE A 54 7.42 2.91 0.98
CA ILE A 54 7.58 1.85 0.00
C ILE A 54 6.20 1.51 -0.56
N GLY A 55 5.99 1.87 -1.83
CA GLY A 55 4.64 1.87 -2.41
C GLY A 55 3.75 2.83 -1.64
N TRP A 56 2.55 2.38 -1.27
CA TRP A 56 1.64 3.19 -0.46
C TRP A 56 1.90 3.12 1.05
N LEU A 57 2.70 2.13 1.47
CA LEU A 57 3.02 1.89 2.87
C LEU A 57 4.26 2.67 3.29
N ILE A 58 4.46 2.82 4.60
CA ILE A 58 5.72 3.28 5.16
C ILE A 58 6.25 2.17 6.07
N VAL A 59 7.55 1.97 6.06
CA VAL A 59 8.25 1.11 7.01
C VAL A 59 9.02 1.96 8.00
N MET A 60 9.24 1.45 9.19
CA MET A 60 10.06 2.07 10.24
C MET A 60 11.37 1.31 10.36
N LEU A 61 12.48 2.05 10.43
CA LEU A 61 13.78 1.50 10.73
C LEU A 61 14.00 1.53 12.25
N LYS A 62 14.29 0.38 12.84
CA LYS A 62 14.60 0.28 14.28
C LYS A 62 16.01 -0.27 14.48
N SER A 63 16.64 0.08 15.60
CA SER A 63 17.91 -0.53 15.95
C SER A 63 17.76 -2.03 16.19
N GLY A 64 18.63 -2.81 15.55
CA GLY A 64 18.75 -4.25 15.71
C GLY A 64 20.11 -4.63 16.31
N ASN A 65 20.37 -5.93 16.32
CA ASN A 65 21.66 -6.44 16.82
C ASN A 65 22.82 -6.02 15.90
N ASN A 66 24.00 -5.80 16.50
CA ASN A 66 25.26 -5.53 15.78
C ASN A 66 25.23 -4.28 14.89
N GLU A 67 24.65 -3.17 15.39
CA GLU A 67 24.59 -1.89 14.67
C GLU A 67 23.81 -1.95 13.34
N LYS A 68 22.88 -2.90 13.22
CA LYS A 68 22.01 -3.05 12.06
C LYS A 68 20.70 -2.29 12.24
N LEU A 69 20.11 -1.86 11.13
CA LEU A 69 18.74 -1.37 11.10
C LEU A 69 17.80 -2.50 10.68
N GLU A 70 16.75 -2.72 11.45
CA GLU A 70 15.69 -3.66 11.13
C GLU A 70 14.50 -2.93 10.50
N VAL A 71 13.93 -3.52 9.46
CA VAL A 71 12.70 -3.03 8.82
C VAL A 71 11.48 -3.54 9.57
N TRP A 72 10.60 -2.62 9.95
CA TRP A 72 9.32 -2.88 10.59
C TRP A 72 8.18 -2.29 9.77
N GLU A 73 7.07 -3.00 9.63
CA GLU A 73 5.91 -2.57 8.87
C GLU A 73 4.68 -2.28 9.76
N PRO A 74 3.69 -1.53 9.25
CA PRO A 74 2.46 -1.26 9.96
C PRO A 74 1.66 -2.54 10.17
N GLU A 75 1.22 -2.76 11.41
CA GLU A 75 0.20 -3.73 11.72
C GLU A 75 -1.19 -3.11 11.50
N PHE A 76 -1.99 -3.73 10.63
CA PHE A 76 -3.34 -3.27 10.28
C PHE A 76 -4.38 -3.68 11.32
N SER A 77 -4.14 -3.34 12.58
CA SER A 77 -4.94 -3.75 13.75
C SER A 77 -5.50 -2.55 14.54
N THR A 78 -4.72 -1.48 14.70
CA THR A 78 -5.03 -0.36 15.61
C THR A 78 -4.63 1.00 15.06
N ILE A 79 -5.22 2.05 15.65
CA ILE A 79 -4.77 3.44 15.52
C ILE A 79 -4.41 3.94 16.94
N PRO A 80 -3.23 4.53 17.18
CA PRO A 80 -2.13 4.77 16.22
C PRO A 80 -1.49 3.48 15.69
N ILE A 81 -0.65 3.62 14.64
CA ILE A 81 0.04 2.51 13.97
C ILE A 81 0.86 1.71 14.98
N SER A 82 0.54 0.43 15.11
CA SER A 82 1.42 -0.56 15.72
C SER A 82 2.42 -1.08 14.69
N TRP A 83 3.63 -1.43 15.10
CA TRP A 83 4.71 -1.85 14.21
C TRP A 83 5.08 -3.29 14.48
N ILE A 84 5.17 -4.11 13.43
CA ILE A 84 5.62 -5.50 13.48
C ILE A 84 6.88 -5.68 12.65
N ARG A 85 7.77 -6.58 13.11
CA ARG A 85 9.05 -6.82 12.44
C ARG A 85 8.82 -7.45 11.07
N GLY A 86 9.51 -6.94 10.06
CA GLY A 86 9.45 -7.44 8.70
C GLY A 86 8.76 -6.52 7.71
N ALA A 87 8.57 -7.00 6.49
CA ALA A 87 7.96 -6.23 5.39
C ALA A 87 7.01 -7.08 4.52
N ASN A 88 6.45 -8.15 5.10
CA ASN A 88 5.62 -9.13 4.39
C ASN A 88 4.38 -8.48 3.76
N THR A 89 3.64 -7.71 4.54
CA THR A 89 2.42 -7.00 4.12
C THR A 89 2.75 -5.91 3.10
N THR A 90 3.83 -5.18 3.36
CA THR A 90 4.37 -4.13 2.48
C THR A 90 4.64 -4.68 1.09
N TYR A 91 5.38 -5.78 0.99
CA TYR A 91 5.67 -6.41 -0.28
C TYR A 91 4.42 -7.01 -0.96
N ARG A 92 3.55 -7.68 -0.20
CA ARG A 92 2.30 -8.26 -0.74
C ARG A 92 1.40 -7.18 -1.35
N HIS A 93 1.21 -6.06 -0.65
CA HIS A 93 0.43 -4.93 -1.16
C HIS A 93 1.08 -4.35 -2.42
N LEU A 94 2.39 -4.14 -2.40
CA LEU A 94 3.13 -3.59 -3.54
C LEU A 94 2.94 -4.44 -4.80
N ILE A 95 3.10 -5.76 -4.71
CA ILE A 95 2.97 -6.66 -5.88
C ILE A 95 1.53 -6.72 -6.38
N VAL A 96 0.54 -6.83 -5.48
CA VAL A 96 -0.88 -6.85 -5.87
C VAL A 96 -1.26 -5.57 -6.61
N GLN A 97 -0.82 -4.42 -6.08
CA GLN A 97 -1.09 -3.11 -6.69
C GLN A 97 -0.41 -2.94 -8.05
N LYS A 98 0.85 -3.38 -8.18
CA LYS A 98 1.56 -3.38 -9.47
C LYS A 98 0.83 -4.23 -10.49
N GLU A 99 0.47 -5.46 -10.11
CA GLU A 99 -0.20 -6.38 -11.02
C GLU A 99 -1.57 -5.86 -11.46
N LEU A 100 -2.35 -5.27 -10.54
CA LEU A 100 -3.63 -4.65 -10.91
C LEU A 100 -3.44 -3.54 -11.96
N CYS A 101 -2.43 -2.69 -11.79
CA CYS A 101 -2.13 -1.63 -12.74
C CYS A 101 -1.68 -2.20 -14.10
N THR A 102 -0.90 -3.30 -14.10
CA THR A 102 -0.55 -4.04 -15.33
C THR A 102 -1.79 -4.54 -16.07
N GLN A 103 -2.81 -5.07 -15.38
CA GLN A 103 -4.06 -5.54 -16.00
C GLN A 103 -4.83 -4.42 -16.72
N LEU A 104 -4.57 -3.16 -16.35
CA LEU A 104 -5.14 -1.96 -16.96
C LEU A 104 -4.16 -1.25 -17.92
N GLU A 105 -2.94 -1.77 -18.04
CA GLU A 105 -1.81 -1.19 -18.77
C GLU A 105 -1.58 0.28 -18.38
N VAL A 106 -1.51 0.54 -17.07
CA VAL A 106 -1.17 1.83 -16.48
C VAL A 106 -0.03 1.65 -15.47
N GLU A 107 0.73 2.71 -15.24
CA GLU A 107 1.72 2.72 -14.17
C GLU A 107 1.05 3.03 -12.82
N PRO A 108 1.50 2.40 -11.72
CA PRO A 108 0.97 2.69 -10.39
C PRO A 108 1.43 4.08 -9.90
N GLU A 109 0.50 4.81 -9.30
CA GLU A 109 0.77 6.04 -8.54
C GLU A 109 0.51 5.76 -7.06
N TYR A 110 1.55 5.74 -6.22
CA TYR A 110 1.39 5.34 -4.83
C TYR A 110 1.13 6.53 -3.89
N PRO A 111 -0.09 6.69 -3.34
CA PRO A 111 -0.31 7.65 -2.27
C PRO A 111 0.32 7.15 -0.98
N SER A 112 0.75 8.02 -0.08
CA SER A 112 1.16 7.62 1.26
C SER A 112 -0.05 7.18 2.09
N LEU A 113 0.09 6.14 2.92
CA LEU A 113 -0.94 5.75 3.90
C LEU A 113 -1.35 6.89 4.86
N ARG A 114 -0.49 7.91 5.00
CA ARG A 114 -0.73 9.11 5.82
C ARG A 114 -1.63 10.14 5.11
N GLN A 115 -1.69 10.11 3.78
CA GLN A 115 -2.58 11.01 3.05
C GLN A 115 -4.04 10.65 3.32
N ALA A 116 -4.89 11.67 3.28
CA ALA A 116 -6.32 11.53 3.51
C ALA A 116 -7.06 11.12 2.24
N ALA A 117 -8.18 10.43 2.40
CA ALA A 117 -9.25 10.28 1.44
C ALA A 117 -10.49 11.02 1.93
N LEU A 118 -11.32 11.46 1.00
CA LEU A 118 -12.67 11.95 1.29
C LEU A 118 -13.62 10.76 1.38
N VAL A 119 -14.33 10.62 2.49
CA VAL A 119 -15.16 9.45 2.76
C VAL A 119 -16.56 9.89 3.14
N SER A 120 -17.59 9.31 2.51
CA SER A 120 -18.96 9.57 2.92
C SER A 120 -19.21 9.06 4.34
N SER A 121 -19.95 9.83 5.13
CA SER A 121 -20.29 9.46 6.52
C SER A 121 -21.01 8.09 6.62
N GLU A 122 -21.74 7.72 5.57
CA GLU A 122 -22.44 6.44 5.44
C GLU A 122 -21.55 5.29 4.92
N PHE A 123 -20.26 5.52 4.66
CA PHE A 123 -19.35 4.50 4.15
C PHE A 123 -19.23 3.34 5.15
N THR A 124 -19.65 2.16 4.70
CA THR A 124 -19.58 0.90 5.44
C THR A 124 -19.22 -0.25 4.51
N VAL A 125 -18.43 -1.20 5.02
CA VAL A 125 -17.96 -2.39 4.29
C VAL A 125 -19.12 -3.32 3.88
N GLN A 126 -20.26 -3.21 4.56
CA GLN A 126 -21.41 -4.09 4.35
C GLN A 126 -22.28 -3.69 3.16
N ASN A 127 -22.00 -2.55 2.51
CA ASN A 127 -22.77 -2.05 1.38
C ASN A 127 -21.92 -1.98 0.11
N ASP A 128 -22.60 -1.99 -1.03
CA ASP A 128 -22.05 -1.50 -2.30
C ASP A 128 -21.41 -0.12 -2.09
N PHE A 129 -20.18 0.01 -2.55
CA PHE A 129 -19.43 1.26 -2.48
C PHE A 129 -18.64 1.50 -3.76
N SER A 130 -18.30 2.76 -3.96
CA SER A 130 -17.52 3.24 -5.08
C SER A 130 -16.32 4.02 -4.58
N MET A 131 -15.25 3.96 -5.36
CA MET A 131 -14.04 4.74 -5.19
C MET A 131 -13.77 5.46 -6.50
N ILE A 132 -13.41 6.73 -6.43
CA ILE A 132 -12.85 7.48 -7.55
C ILE A 132 -11.54 8.10 -7.11
N ARG A 133 -10.56 8.18 -8.01
CA ARG A 133 -9.32 8.92 -7.75
C ARG A 133 -9.32 10.21 -8.55
N GLU A 134 -9.44 11.32 -7.87
CA GLU A 134 -9.28 12.66 -8.42
C GLU A 134 -7.79 13.06 -8.43
N ALA A 135 -7.48 14.28 -8.86
CA ALA A 135 -6.13 14.81 -8.74
C ALA A 135 -5.75 14.91 -7.26
N GLU A 136 -4.58 14.40 -6.91
CA GLU A 136 -4.06 14.46 -5.55
C GLU A 136 -3.42 15.82 -5.22
N ASP A 137 -3.28 16.11 -3.93
CA ASP A 137 -2.47 17.21 -3.42
C ASP A 137 -1.59 16.72 -2.25
N ALA A 138 -0.83 17.63 -1.64
CA ALA A 138 0.15 17.27 -0.62
C ALA A 138 -0.43 16.53 0.60
N SER A 139 -1.70 16.75 0.96
CA SER A 139 -2.36 16.10 2.12
C SER A 139 -3.49 15.15 1.73
N ASN A 140 -4.03 15.28 0.52
CA ASN A 140 -5.09 14.46 -0.02
C ASN A 140 -4.57 13.48 -1.07
N SER A 141 -4.88 12.19 -0.89
CA SER A 141 -4.53 11.12 -1.83
C SER A 141 -5.31 11.15 -3.14
N GLY A 142 -6.30 12.03 -3.26
CA GLY A 142 -7.24 12.10 -4.38
C GLY A 142 -8.35 11.05 -4.30
N TRP A 143 -8.29 10.10 -3.37
CA TRP A 143 -9.33 9.09 -3.23
C TRP A 143 -10.60 9.67 -2.61
N VAL A 144 -11.73 9.42 -3.26
CA VAL A 144 -13.08 9.70 -2.75
C VAL A 144 -13.84 8.38 -2.66
N LEU A 145 -14.30 8.03 -1.46
CA LEU A 145 -15.00 6.78 -1.15
C LEU A 145 -16.45 7.08 -0.79
N THR A 146 -17.39 6.51 -1.54
CA THR A 146 -18.83 6.77 -1.38
C THR A 146 -19.63 5.48 -1.26
N SER A 147 -20.64 5.48 -0.40
CA SER A 147 -21.67 4.43 -0.38
C SER A 147 -22.69 4.69 -1.50
N GLY A 148 -23.12 3.65 -2.20
CA GLY A 148 -24.02 3.77 -3.36
C GLY A 148 -25.45 4.25 -3.06
N ARG A 149 -25.75 4.66 -1.81
CA ARG A 149 -27.10 5.00 -1.35
C ARG A 149 -27.38 6.50 -1.29
N ASN A 150 -26.37 7.36 -1.11
CA ASN A 150 -26.61 8.79 -0.95
C ASN A 150 -25.38 9.65 -1.29
N VAL A 151 -25.41 10.30 -2.45
CA VAL A 151 -24.35 11.21 -2.91
C VAL A 151 -24.29 12.52 -2.11
N ASN A 152 -25.36 12.83 -1.34
CA ASN A 152 -25.45 14.03 -0.50
C ASN A 152 -25.00 13.80 0.96
N ALA A 153 -24.47 12.61 1.28
CA ALA A 153 -23.90 12.36 2.60
C ALA A 153 -22.66 13.25 2.82
N GLY A 154 -22.52 13.81 4.02
CA GLY A 154 -21.35 14.62 4.37
C GLY A 154 -20.05 13.85 4.14
N LEU A 155 -19.05 14.53 3.58
CA LEU A 155 -17.72 13.98 3.36
C LEU A 155 -16.79 14.36 4.50
N GLU A 156 -16.00 13.40 4.96
CA GLU A 156 -14.99 13.59 5.99
C GLU A 156 -13.62 13.12 5.51
N PHE A 157 -12.57 13.80 5.94
CA PHE A 157 -11.21 13.34 5.71
C PHE A 157 -10.86 12.20 6.66
N ARG A 158 -10.39 11.08 6.11
CA ARG A 158 -9.85 9.93 6.84
C ARG A 158 -8.54 9.52 6.19
N SER A 159 -7.51 9.21 6.95
CA SER A 159 -6.27 8.68 6.39
C SER A 159 -6.52 7.37 5.64
N LEU A 160 -5.73 7.11 4.60
CA LEU A 160 -5.79 5.83 3.90
C LEU A 160 -5.54 4.64 4.83
N PHE A 161 -4.70 4.82 5.86
CA PHE A 161 -4.48 3.80 6.89
C PHE A 161 -5.75 3.49 7.70
N GLU A 162 -6.45 4.52 8.19
CA GLU A 162 -7.73 4.35 8.88
C GLU A 162 -8.74 3.60 8.00
N MET A 163 -8.81 3.99 6.72
CA MET A 163 -9.73 3.37 5.77
C MET A 163 -9.35 1.93 5.43
N ALA A 164 -8.06 1.60 5.35
CA ALA A 164 -7.59 0.24 5.11
C ALA A 164 -7.80 -0.68 6.31
N ILE A 165 -7.71 -0.17 7.55
CA ILE A 165 -8.12 -0.92 8.75
C ILE A 165 -9.62 -1.19 8.71
N LYS A 166 -10.42 -0.16 8.39
CA LYS A 166 -11.89 -0.28 8.35
C LYS A 166 -12.36 -1.18 7.21
N CYS A 167 -11.74 -1.11 6.04
CA CYS A 167 -12.14 -1.80 4.81
C CYS A 167 -10.91 -2.26 4.02
N ARG A 168 -10.42 -3.48 4.29
CA ARG A 168 -9.23 -4.02 3.60
C ARG A 168 -9.43 -4.18 2.09
N LYS A 169 -10.68 -4.32 1.63
CA LYS A 169 -11.07 -4.40 0.21
C LYS A 169 -10.56 -3.26 -0.66
N ILE A 170 -10.27 -2.09 -0.10
CA ILE A 170 -9.79 -0.94 -0.87
C ILE A 170 -8.30 -1.06 -1.26
N ILE A 171 -7.52 -1.83 -0.48
CA ILE A 171 -6.06 -1.84 -0.54
C ILE A 171 -5.52 -2.15 -1.94
N PRO A 172 -6.02 -3.18 -2.67
CA PRO A 172 -5.48 -3.50 -3.99
C PRO A 172 -5.56 -2.34 -4.99
N PHE A 173 -6.51 -1.42 -4.78
CA PHE A 173 -6.86 -0.37 -5.72
C PHE A 173 -6.17 0.96 -5.44
N LEU A 174 -5.56 1.14 -4.26
CA LEU A 174 -5.03 2.44 -3.81
C LEU A 174 -3.92 3.01 -4.70
N ALA A 175 -3.24 2.18 -5.49
CA ALA A 175 -2.18 2.60 -6.40
C ALA A 175 -2.67 2.96 -7.82
N LEU A 176 -3.96 2.80 -8.11
CA LEU A 176 -4.51 3.18 -9.42
C LEU A 176 -4.39 4.70 -9.62
N PRO A 177 -3.95 5.20 -10.77
CA PRO A 177 -3.66 6.62 -10.95
C PRO A 177 -4.91 7.50 -11.00
N SER A 178 -4.72 8.82 -10.95
CA SER A 178 -5.83 9.78 -11.07
C SER A 178 -6.68 9.52 -12.33
N GLY A 179 -8.00 9.66 -12.20
CA GLY A 179 -8.99 9.28 -13.20
C GLY A 179 -9.50 7.84 -13.07
N ALA A 180 -8.94 7.05 -12.14
CA ALA A 180 -9.43 5.71 -11.85
C ALA A 180 -10.80 5.72 -11.14
N SER A 181 -11.56 4.65 -11.38
CA SER A 181 -12.81 4.35 -10.69
C SER A 181 -12.86 2.87 -10.32
N VAL A 182 -13.45 2.57 -9.16
CA VAL A 182 -13.71 1.21 -8.68
C VAL A 182 -15.13 1.17 -8.15
N LYS A 183 -15.89 0.16 -8.56
CA LYS A 183 -17.25 -0.07 -8.08
C LYS A 183 -17.36 -1.48 -7.54
N PHE A 184 -17.82 -1.60 -6.30
CA PHE A 184 -18.18 -2.86 -5.66
C PHE A 184 -19.71 -2.98 -5.65
N SER A 185 -20.22 -4.01 -6.30
CA SER A 185 -21.65 -4.35 -6.32
C SER A 185 -21.87 -5.81 -6.01
N GLY A 186 -22.31 -6.10 -4.79
CA GLY A 186 -22.31 -7.48 -4.26
C GLY A 186 -20.90 -8.09 -4.32
N ASP A 187 -20.76 -9.19 -5.06
CA ASP A 187 -19.48 -9.88 -5.28
C ASP A 187 -18.74 -9.42 -6.55
N GLU A 188 -19.35 -8.52 -7.34
CA GLU A 188 -18.72 -7.98 -8.54
C GLU A 188 -17.87 -6.75 -8.19
N VAL A 189 -16.67 -6.69 -8.80
CA VAL A 189 -15.81 -5.51 -8.77
C VAL A 189 -15.54 -5.08 -10.19
N VAL A 190 -15.81 -3.82 -10.50
CA VAL A 190 -15.50 -3.20 -11.79
C VAL A 190 -14.49 -2.09 -11.56
N VAL A 191 -13.38 -2.13 -12.30
CA VAL A 191 -12.32 -1.12 -12.26
C VAL A 191 -12.24 -0.46 -13.63
N GLY A 192 -12.21 0.86 -13.68
CA GLY A 192 -12.13 1.61 -14.93
C GLY A 192 -11.12 2.75 -14.86
N ILE A 193 -10.36 2.94 -15.94
CA ILE A 193 -9.46 4.08 -16.13
C ILE A 193 -9.21 4.33 -17.62
N ASN A 194 -9.20 5.60 -18.05
CA ASN A 194 -8.91 6.00 -19.44
C ASN A 194 -9.71 5.21 -20.51
N GLY A 195 -10.97 4.90 -20.22
CA GLY A 195 -11.84 4.12 -21.11
C GLY A 195 -11.60 2.60 -21.11
N LYS A 196 -10.56 2.11 -20.42
CA LYS A 196 -10.37 0.69 -20.15
C LYS A 196 -11.17 0.27 -18.93
N VAL A 197 -11.74 -0.93 -18.98
CA VAL A 197 -12.53 -1.50 -17.90
C VAL A 197 -12.17 -2.96 -17.73
N VAL A 198 -11.92 -3.37 -16.49
CA VAL A 198 -11.80 -4.78 -16.09
C VAL A 198 -12.85 -5.09 -15.02
N SER A 199 -13.46 -6.26 -15.09
CA SER A 199 -14.42 -6.74 -14.09
C SER A 199 -13.97 -8.08 -13.51
N SER A 200 -14.28 -8.33 -12.24
CA SER A 200 -14.08 -9.64 -11.59
C SER A 200 -14.85 -10.78 -12.28
N THR A 201 -15.82 -10.47 -13.15
CA THR A 201 -16.53 -11.47 -13.97
C THR A 201 -15.72 -11.94 -15.17
N ALA A 202 -14.81 -11.11 -15.68
CA ALA A 202 -14.05 -11.33 -16.90
C ALA A 202 -12.52 -11.38 -16.68
N ASN A 203 -12.04 -11.11 -15.47
CA ASN A 203 -10.63 -11.09 -15.11
C ASN A 203 -10.38 -11.88 -13.81
N ASP A 204 -9.66 -12.99 -13.92
CA ASP A 204 -9.39 -13.91 -12.79
C ASP A 204 -8.54 -13.27 -11.69
N PHE A 205 -7.63 -12.37 -12.05
CA PHE A 205 -6.82 -11.66 -11.06
C PHE A 205 -7.69 -10.73 -10.21
N VAL A 206 -8.52 -9.90 -10.84
CA VAL A 206 -9.46 -8.98 -10.17
C VAL A 206 -10.44 -9.77 -9.30
N LYS A 207 -10.94 -10.90 -9.79
CA LYS A 207 -11.79 -11.83 -9.03
C LYS A 207 -11.11 -12.38 -7.79
N LYS A 208 -9.84 -12.77 -7.90
CA LYS A 208 -9.09 -13.34 -6.78
C LYS A 208 -8.82 -12.29 -5.69
N ILE A 209 -8.39 -11.09 -6.07
CA ILE A 209 -8.09 -10.03 -5.09
C ILE A 209 -9.36 -9.54 -4.38
N SER A 210 -10.53 -9.54 -5.03
CA SER A 210 -11.80 -9.13 -4.40
C SER A 210 -12.35 -10.15 -3.40
N GLN A 211 -11.86 -11.38 -3.43
CA GLN A 211 -12.25 -12.46 -2.50
C GLN A 211 -11.28 -12.61 -1.33
N VAL A 212 -10.02 -12.23 -1.51
CA VAL A 212 -8.96 -12.34 -0.49
C VAL A 212 -9.01 -11.18 0.52
N TYR A 213 -9.42 -9.99 0.06
CA TYR A 213 -9.55 -8.78 0.88
C TYR A 213 -11.00 -8.50 1.28
#